data_AF-A0A1Q9P623-F1
#
_entry.id   AF-A0A1Q9P623-F1
#
_cell.length_a   1.000
_cell.length_b   1.000
_cell.length_c   1.000
_cell.angle_alpha   90.00
_cell.angle_beta   90.00
_cell.angle_gamma   90.00
#
_symmetry.space_group_name_H-M   'P 1'
#
loop_
_entity.id
_entity.type
_entity.pdbx_description
1 polymer ?
#
loop_
_entity_poly.entity_id
_entity_poly.type
_entity_poly.pdbx_seq_one_letter_code
_entity_poly.pdbx_strand_id
1 'polypeptide(L)' 'MKELLRDIEVEATTENIKKVDEILHELLSVDYPNCAATWKMVRKKLEYDAEGFTKRLRAVVETRL' A
#
# COMPACT_ATOMS: atom_id res chain seq x y z
N MET A 1 -2.68 -2.64 7.44
CA MET A 1 -3.51 -1.93 6.43
C MET A 1 -4.02 -0.60 6.95
N LYS A 2 -4.90 -0.56 7.96
CA LYS A 2 -5.47 0.70 8.48
C LYS A 2 -4.42 1.74 8.90
N GLU A 3 -3.34 1.30 9.54
CA GLU A 3 -2.21 2.16 9.90
C GLU A 3 -1.53 2.75 8.66
N LEU A 4 -1.19 1.91 7.67
CA LEU A 4 -0.60 2.36 6.41
C LEU A 4 -1.47 3.38 5.68
N LEU A 5 -2.80 3.20 5.67
CA LEU A 5 -3.74 4.18 5.09
C LEU A 5 -3.71 5.50 5.85
N ARG A 6 -3.65 5.45 7.18
CA ARG A 6 -3.50 6.65 8.02
C ARG A 6 -2.17 7.38 7.76
N ASP A 7 -1.07 6.66 7.59
CA ASP A 7 0.25 7.24 7.28
C ASP A 7 0.28 7.98 5.92
N ILE A 8 -0.59 7.59 4.98
CA ILE A 8 -0.75 8.25 3.68
C ILE A 8 -1.98 9.17 3.62
N GLU A 9 -2.59 9.49 4.77
CA GLU A 9 -3.75 10.40 4.90
C GLU A 9 -5.01 9.94 4.13
N VAL A 10 -5.22 8.62 4.01
CA VAL A 10 -6.38 8.01 3.34
C VAL A 10 -7.37 7.44 4.36
N GLU A 11 -8.65 7.74 4.19
CA GLU A 11 -9.70 7.19 5.04
C GLU A 11 -9.85 5.67 4.83
N ALA A 12 -9.86 4.91 5.93
CA ALA A 12 -9.94 3.45 5.91
C ALA A 12 -11.37 2.92 5.73
N THR A 13 -11.97 3.19 4.58
CA THR A 13 -13.24 2.59 4.14
C THR A 13 -13.02 1.19 3.55
N THR A 14 -14.06 0.36 3.48
CA THR A 14 -13.99 -0.98 2.86
C THR A 14 -13.52 -0.92 1.41
N GLU A 15 -13.98 0.09 0.64
CA GLU A 15 -13.59 0.29 -0.75
C GLU A 15 -12.12 0.71 -0.87
N ASN A 16 -11.68 1.69 -0.07
CA ASN A 16 -10.30 2.17 -0.09
C ASN A 16 -9.32 1.08 0.33
N ILE A 17 -9.67 0.29 1.35
CA ILE A 17 -8.84 -0.85 1.78
C ILE A 17 -8.63 -1.84 0.64
N LYS A 18 -9.69 -2.17 -0.11
CA LYS A 18 -9.59 -3.10 -1.24
C LYS A 18 -8.73 -2.51 -2.36
N LYS A 19 -9.03 -1.28 -2.81
CA LYS A 19 -8.28 -0.60 -3.88
C LYS A 19 -6.81 -0.43 -3.53
N VAL A 20 -6.48 -0.05 -2.30
CA VAL A 20 -5.08 0.09 -1.84
C VAL A 20 -4.38 -1.26 -1.79
N ASP A 21 -5.06 -2.35 -1.40
CA ASP A 21 -4.50 -3.69 -1.45
C ASP A 21 -4.12 -4.09 -2.89
N GLU A 22 -5.00 -3.84 -3.86
CA GLU A 22 -4.74 -4.08 -5.29
C GLU A 22 -3.54 -3.25 -5.79
N ILE A 23 -3.49 -1.96 -5.43
CA ILE A 23 -2.37 -1.07 -5.76
C ILE A 23 -1.05 -1.58 -5.17
N LEU A 24 -1.06 -2.10 -3.94
CA LEU A 24 0.14 -2.64 -3.30
C LEU A 24 0.67 -3.88 -4.02
N HIS A 25 -0.23 -4.75 -4.50
CA HIS A 25 0.15 -5.91 -5.30
C HIS A 25 0.80 -5.49 -6.62
N GLU A 26 0.20 -4.54 -7.33
CA GLU A 26 0.77 -3.98 -8.56
C GLU A 26 2.13 -3.31 -8.32
N LEU A 27 2.21 -2.40 -7.33
CA LEU A 27 3.40 -1.60 -7.02
C LEU A 27 4.59 -2.47 -6.60
N LEU A 28 4.31 -3.61 -5.96
CA LEU A 28 5.33 -4.55 -5.49
C LEU A 28 5.56 -5.71 -6.46
N SER A 29 4.86 -5.72 -7.60
CA SER A 29 4.89 -6.81 -8.60
C SER A 29 4.68 -8.19 -7.94
N VAL A 30 3.65 -8.28 -7.09
CA VAL A 30 3.20 -9.51 -6.45
C VAL A 30 1.82 -9.84 -7.00
N ASP A 31 1.62 -11.08 -7.47
CA ASP A 31 0.30 -11.53 -7.95
C ASP A 31 -0.78 -11.39 -6.88
N TYR A 32 -1.89 -10.73 -7.23
CA TYR A 32 -3.09 -10.71 -6.39
C TYR A 32 -3.80 -12.07 -6.46
N PRO A 33 -4.33 -12.63 -5.35
CA PRO A 33 -4.45 -12.06 -4.00
C PRO A 33 -3.38 -12.58 -3.02
N ASN A 34 -2.10 -12.63 -3.39
CA ASN A 34 -1.04 -13.09 -2.49
C ASN A 34 -0.68 -12.07 -1.40
N CYS A 35 -1.62 -11.76 -0.51
CA CYS A 35 -1.48 -10.75 0.53
C CYS A 35 -0.28 -11.04 1.46
N ALA A 36 0.04 -12.31 1.73
CA ALA A 36 1.16 -12.66 2.60
C ALA A 36 2.52 -12.21 2.02
N ALA A 37 2.74 -12.45 0.72
CA ALA A 37 3.94 -11.99 0.04
C ALA A 37 3.98 -10.45 -0.06
N THR A 38 2.84 -9.82 -0.36
CA THR A 38 2.69 -8.36 -0.42
C THR A 38 3.05 -7.72 0.92
N TRP A 39 2.48 -8.19 2.04
CA TRP A 39 2.76 -7.64 3.37
C TRP A 39 4.20 -7.87 3.82
N LYS A 40 4.84 -8.98 3.42
CA LYS A 40 6.27 -9.20 3.65
C LYS A 40 7.11 -8.13 2.94
N MET A 41 6.77 -7.81 1.70
CA MET A 41 7.45 -6.78 0.91
C MET A 41 7.18 -5.36 1.43
N VAL A 42 5.95 -5.05 1.84
CA VAL A 42 5.59 -3.77 2.49
C VAL A 42 6.44 -3.54 3.73
N ARG A 43 6.51 -4.52 4.64
CA ARG A 43 7.33 -4.41 5.85
C ARG A 43 8.79 -4.18 5.53
N LYS A 44 9.33 -4.90 4.54
CA LYS A 44 10.70 -4.68 4.06
C LYS A 44 10.86 -3.25 3.56
N LYS A 45 9.97 -2.75 2.70
CA LYS A 45 10.06 -1.37 2.19
C LYS A 45 9.99 -0.33 3.30
N LEU A 46 9.14 -0.53 4.31
CA LEU A 46 9.05 0.36 5.47
C LEU A 46 10.30 0.31 6.35
N GLU A 47 11.01 -0.83 6.44
CA GLU A 47 12.28 -0.93 7.18
C GLU A 47 13.43 -0.19 6.48
N TYR A 48 13.55 -0.29 5.15
CA TYR A 48 14.68 0.28 4.41
C TYR A 48 14.44 1.69 3.85
N ASP A 49 13.20 2.04 3.52
CA ASP A 49 12.82 3.28 2.82
C ASP A 49 11.38 3.69 3.17
N ALA A 50 11.12 3.92 4.47
CA ALA A 50 9.79 4.28 4.96
C ALA A 50 9.19 5.47 4.21
N GLU A 51 9.88 6.62 4.24
CA GLU A 51 9.41 7.87 3.65
C GLU A 51 9.27 7.78 2.12
N GLY A 52 10.26 7.19 1.45
CA GLY A 52 10.20 7.02 -0.01
C GLY A 52 9.08 6.10 -0.44
N PHE A 53 8.85 5.01 0.29
CA PHE A 53 7.76 4.08 0.00
C PHE A 53 6.39 4.70 0.24
N THR A 54 6.16 5.36 1.38
CA THR A 54 4.87 5.99 1.68
C THR A 54 4.57 7.13 0.70
N LYS A 55 5.57 7.94 0.31
CA LYS A 55 5.40 9.00 -0.70
C LYS A 55 4.98 8.46 -2.07
N ARG A 56 5.62 7.37 -2.53
CA ARG A 56 5.25 6.73 -3.81
C ARG A 56 3.87 6.08 -3.74
N LEU A 57 3.59 5.36 -2.65
CA LEU A 57 2.28 4.74 -2.43
C LEU A 57 1.17 5.79 -2.44
N ARG A 58 1.33 6.87 -1.67
CA ARG A 58 0.38 7.99 -1.63
C ARG A 58 0.12 8.58 -3.01
N ALA A 59 1.17 8.90 -3.76
CA ALA A 59 1.03 9.49 -5.10
C ALA A 59 0.22 8.60 -6.06
N VAL A 60 0.44 7.28 -6.01
CA VAL A 60 -0.32 6.33 -6.83
C VAL A 60 -1.76 6.22 -6.35
N VAL A 61 -1.99 6.19 -5.03
CA VAL A 61 -3.32 6.12 -4.42
C VAL A 61 -4.14 7.37 -4.72
N GLU A 62 -3.58 8.58 -4.60
CA GLU A 62 -4.22 9.86 -4.95
C GLU A 62 -4.59 9.96 -6.44
N THR A 63 -3.92 9.23 -7.32
CA THR A 63 -4.22 9.21 -8.76
C THR A 63 -5.33 8.20 -9.11
N ARG A 64 -5.58 7.21 -8.24
CA ARG A 64 -6.42 6.04 -8.53
C ARG A 64 -7.65 5.92 -7.62
N LEU A 65 -7.73 6.70 -6.55
CA LEU A 65 -8.93 6.86 -5.70
C LEU A 65 -9.73 8.08 -6.14
#